data_AF-A0A2V5MFB9-F1
#
_entry.id   AF-A0A2V5MFB9-F1
#
_cell.length_a   1.000
_cell.length_b   1.000
_cell.length_c   1.000
_cell.angle_alpha   90.00
_cell.angle_beta   90.00
_cell.angle_gamma   90.00
#
_symmetry.space_group_name_H-M   'P 1'
#
loop_
_entity.id
_entity.type
_entity.pdbx_description
1 polymer ?
#
loop_
_entity_poly.entity_id
_entity_poly.type
_entity_poly.pdbx_seq_one_letter_code
_entity_poly.pdbx_strand_id
1 'polypeptide(L)'
;MLKGQKIVVVMPAYNAARTLRQTYDEVIAHDMVDEIILVDDASNDETAAIARSLDRVRVEVHPRNRGYGGNQKTCYRLALAAGADVVIMIHPDYQYTP
;
A
#
# COMPACT_ATOMS: atom_id res chain seq x y z
N MET A 1 5.71 -15.71 -2.37
CA MET A 1 4.92 -16.23 -3.49
C MET A 1 4.02 -17.33 -2.97
N LEU A 2 2.73 -17.28 -3.28
CA LEU A 2 1.77 -18.29 -2.87
C LEU A 2 1.45 -19.21 -4.05
N LYS A 3 1.80 -20.49 -3.97
CA LYS A 3 1.60 -21.47 -5.06
C LYS A 3 2.19 -21.00 -6.41
N GLY A 4 3.34 -20.33 -6.37
CA GLY A 4 4.01 -19.78 -7.55
C GLY A 4 3.45 -18.45 -8.08
N GLN A 5 2.45 -17.86 -7.43
CA GLN A 5 1.91 -16.55 -7.78
C GLN A 5 2.52 -15.44 -6.91
N LYS A 6 2.87 -14.31 -7.52
CA LYS A 6 3.32 -13.10 -6.84
C LYS A 6 2.12 -12.34 -6.27
N ILE A 7 2.08 -12.19 -4.95
CA ILE A 7 1.04 -11.43 -4.24
C ILE A 7 1.56 -10.04 -3.92
N VAL A 8 0.89 -9.02 -4.46
CA VAL A 8 1.18 -7.62 -4.16
C VAL A 8 0.03 -7.00 -3.39
N VAL A 9 0.33 -6.48 -2.21
CA VAL A 9 -0.64 -5.69 -1.43
C VAL A 9 -0.50 -4.23 -1.84
N VAL A 10 -1.62 -3.58 -2.14
CA VAL A 10 -1.65 -2.14 -2.44
C VAL A 10 -2.39 -1.37 -1.35
N MET A 11 -1.83 -0.22 -0.97
CA MET A 11 -2.34 0.64 0.09
C MET A 11 -2.58 2.05 -0.44
N PRO A 12 -3.80 2.40 -0.89
CA PRO A 12 -4.14 3.78 -1.18
C PRO A 12 -4.22 4.56 0.14
N ALA A 13 -3.35 5.55 0.32
CA ALA A 13 -3.22 6.30 1.56
C ALA A 13 -3.60 7.78 1.39
N TYR A 14 -4.23 8.34 2.42
CA TYR A 14 -4.39 9.79 2.61
C TYR A 14 -4.56 10.07 4.11
N ASN A 15 -3.61 10.78 4.71
CA ASN A 15 -3.54 11.09 6.14
C ASN A 15 -3.67 9.85 7.07
N ALA A 16 -2.86 8.82 6.82
CA ALA A 16 -2.89 7.52 7.51
C ALA A 16 -1.73 7.33 8.52
N ALA A 17 -1.02 8.39 8.92
CA ALA A 17 0.20 8.27 9.73
C ALA A 17 -0.01 7.51 11.05
N ARG A 18 -1.21 7.63 11.65
CA ARG A 18 -1.54 7.03 12.96
C ARG A 18 -1.75 5.52 12.90
N THR A 19 -2.18 4.99 11.76
CA THR A 19 -2.66 3.61 11.60
C THR A 19 -1.79 2.79 10.66
N LEU A 20 -1.02 3.44 9.78
CA LEU A 20 -0.21 2.79 8.76
C LEU A 20 0.72 1.70 9.31
N ARG A 21 1.43 1.96 10.42
CA ARG A 21 2.33 0.97 11.01
C ARG A 21 1.59 -0.28 11.47
N GLN A 22 0.47 -0.12 12.15
CA GLN A 22 -0.35 -1.23 12.61
C GLN A 22 -0.87 -2.06 11.43
N THR A 23 -1.44 -1.41 10.40
CA THR A 23 -1.88 -2.10 9.19
C THR A 23 -0.73 -2.85 8.53
N TYR A 24 0.44 -2.23 8.40
CA TYR A 24 1.63 -2.86 7.82
C TYR A 24 2.08 -4.09 8.62
N ASP A 25 2.14 -3.99 9.95
CA ASP A 25 2.60 -5.08 10.81
C ASP A 25 1.68 -6.31 10.71
N GLU A 26 0.38 -6.10 10.56
CA GLU A 26 -0.61 -7.18 10.35
C GLU A 26 -0.50 -7.77 8.93
N VAL A 27 -0.33 -6.94 7.90
CA VAL A 27 -0.13 -7.42 6.51
C VAL A 27 1.14 -8.24 6.37
N ILE A 28 2.26 -7.78 6.94
CA ILE A 28 3.55 -8.46 6.78
C ILE A 28 3.66 -9.74 7.60
N ALA A 29 2.80 -9.92 8.63
CA ALA A 29 2.68 -11.17 9.37
C ALA A 29 2.19 -12.33 8.49
N HIS A 30 1.62 -12.05 7.32
CA HIS A 30 1.29 -13.04 6.32
C HIS A 30 2.48 -13.30 5.38
N ASP A 31 3.17 -14.43 5.60
CA ASP A 31 4.33 -14.88 4.79
C ASP A 31 4.08 -14.97 3.27
N MET A 32 2.80 -14.99 2.86
CA MET A 32 2.41 -15.05 1.46
C MET A 32 2.57 -13.73 0.70
N VAL A 33 2.62 -12.58 1.39
CA VAL A 33 2.77 -11.25 0.78
C VAL A 33 4.19 -11.10 0.25
N ASP A 34 4.35 -10.76 -1.03
CA ASP A 34 5.66 -10.59 -1.65
C ASP A 34 6.15 -9.14 -1.60
N GLU A 35 5.27 -8.19 -1.86
CA GLU A 35 5.58 -6.77 -1.98
C GLU A 35 4.38 -5.93 -1.52
N ILE A 36 4.66 -4.78 -0.90
CA ILE A 36 3.65 -3.79 -0.55
C ILE A 36 3.89 -2.53 -1.39
N ILE A 37 2.85 -1.99 -2.00
CA ILE A 37 2.89 -0.73 -2.73
C ILE A 37 1.93 0.25 -2.06
N LEU A 38 2.47 1.27 -1.40
CA LEU A 38 1.70 2.36 -0.85
C LEU A 38 1.68 3.54 -1.82
N VAL A 39 0.49 4.05 -2.11
CA VAL A 39 0.31 5.26 -2.92
C VAL A 39 -0.31 6.34 -2.04
N ASP A 40 0.47 7.36 -1.72
CA ASP A 40 0.06 8.51 -0.93
C ASP A 40 -0.59 9.58 -1.81
N ASP A 41 -1.83 9.95 -1.50
CA ASP A 41 -2.61 10.92 -2.29
C ASP A 41 -2.38 12.37 -1.85
N ALA A 42 -1.11 12.74 -1.71
CA ALA A 42 -0.66 14.04 -1.19
C ALA A 42 -1.17 14.30 0.24
N SER A 43 -0.82 13.40 1.17
CA SER A 43 -1.12 13.58 2.59
C SER A 43 -0.43 14.82 3.16
N ASN A 44 -1.06 15.42 4.18
CA ASN A 44 -0.50 16.57 4.92
C ASN A 44 0.14 16.16 6.25
N ASP A 45 0.31 14.87 6.50
CA ASP A 45 0.91 14.30 7.70
C ASP A 45 2.16 13.45 7.34
N GLU A 46 2.65 12.68 8.30
CA GLU A 46 3.86 11.88 8.15
C GLU A 46 3.67 10.56 7.38
N THR A 47 2.51 10.31 6.74
CA THR A 47 2.17 9.03 6.08
C THR A 47 3.28 8.55 5.15
N ALA A 48 3.73 9.39 4.22
CA ALA A 48 4.78 9.03 3.26
C ALA A 48 6.16 8.85 3.92
N ALA A 49 6.45 9.57 5.00
CA ALA A 49 7.72 9.44 5.73
C ALA A 49 7.76 8.11 6.49
N ILE A 50 6.68 7.76 7.18
CA ILE A 50 6.52 6.47 7.86
C ILE A 50 6.61 5.35 6.85
N ALA A 51 5.87 5.42 5.74
CA ALA A 51 5.85 4.37 4.71
C ALA A 51 7.25 4.06 4.16
N ARG A 52 8.10 5.09 3.94
CA ARG A 52 9.47 4.90 3.44
C ARG A 52 10.42 4.26 4.45
N SER A 53 10.07 4.27 5.73
CA SER A 53 10.84 3.61 6.79
C SER A 53 10.51 2.12 6.95
N LEU A 54 9.45 1.64 6.28
CA LEU A 54 8.98 0.26 6.38
C LEU A 54 9.71 -0.62 5.35
N ASP A 55 10.01 -1.85 5.76
CA ASP A 55 10.65 -2.81 4.87
C ASP A 55 9.66 -3.32 3.81
N ARG A 56 10.16 -3.63 2.60
CA ARG A 56 9.35 -4.18 1.49
C ARG A 56 8.16 -3.30 1.06
N VAL A 57 8.17 -2.01 1.43
CA VAL A 57 7.17 -1.02 0.99
C VAL A 57 7.75 -0.13 -0.10
N ARG A 58 7.16 -0.21 -1.30
CA ARG A 58 7.34 0.77 -2.36
C ARG A 58 6.38 1.93 -2.14
N VAL A 59 6.90 3.15 -2.10
CA VAL A 59 6.09 4.37 -1.88
C VAL A 59 6.04 5.22 -3.14
N GLU A 60 4.82 5.51 -3.61
CA GLU A 60 4.52 6.52 -4.62
C GLU A 60 3.77 7.67 -3.97
N VAL A 61 4.14 8.92 -4.26
CA VAL A 61 3.42 10.10 -3.74
C VAL A 61 2.86 10.89 -4.91
N HIS A 62 1.56 11.12 -4.92
CA HIS A 62 0.95 11.98 -5.90
C HIS A 62 1.30 13.45 -5.63
N PRO A 63 1.52 14.28 -6.68
CA PRO A 63 1.83 15.70 -6.52
C PRO A 63 0.64 16.54 -6.02
N ARG A 64 -0.58 15.99 -6.09
CA ARG A 64 -1.82 16.56 -5.57
C ARG A 64 -2.81 15.42 -5.32
N ASN A 65 -3.76 15.63 -4.41
CA ASN A 65 -4.84 14.68 -4.16
C ASN A 65 -5.65 14.41 -5.45
N ARG A 66 -5.72 13.15 -5.87
CA ARG A 66 -6.42 12.68 -7.08
C ARG A 66 -7.74 11.99 -6.75
N GLY A 67 -8.12 11.97 -5.47
CA GLY A 67 -9.26 11.26 -4.94
C GLY A 67 -9.04 9.75 -4.93
N TYR A 68 -9.89 9.06 -4.18
CA TYR A 68 -9.79 7.63 -3.93
C TYR A 68 -9.67 6.78 -5.21
N GLY A 69 -10.54 7.03 -6.21
CA GLY A 69 -10.48 6.31 -7.49
C GLY A 69 -9.24 6.63 -8.33
N GLY A 70 -8.68 7.84 -8.20
CA GLY A 70 -7.42 8.22 -8.84
C GLY A 70 -6.22 7.54 -8.20
N ASN A 71 -6.22 7.45 -6.86
CA ASN A 71 -5.23 6.71 -6.08
C ASN A 71 -5.21 5.21 -6.46
N GLN A 72 -6.37 4.55 -6.39
CA GLN A 72 -6.47 3.12 -6.73
C GLN A 72 -5.96 2.78 -8.14
N LYS A 73 -6.24 3.62 -9.15
CA LYS A 73 -5.73 3.42 -10.51
C LYS A 73 -4.19 3.40 -10.55
N THR A 74 -3.55 4.26 -9.75
CA THR A 74 -2.10 4.24 -9.61
C THR A 74 -1.63 2.97 -8.90
N CYS A 75 -2.30 2.55 -7.81
CA CYS A 75 -2.02 1.28 -7.13
C CYS A 75 -2.01 0.10 -8.11
N TYR A 76 -3.08 -0.10 -8.87
CA TYR A 76 -3.19 -1.21 -9.82
C TYR A 76 -2.16 -1.13 -10.93
N ARG A 77 -1.90 0.06 -11.48
CA ARG A 77 -0.86 0.27 -12.49
C ARG A 77 0.52 -0.14 -11.97
N LEU A 78 0.86 0.24 -10.74
CA LEU A 78 2.15 -0.10 -10.13
C LEU A 78 2.25 -1.59 -9.79
N ALA A 79 1.17 -2.21 -9.30
CA ALA A 79 1.13 -3.65 -9.03
C ALA A 79 1.31 -4.48 -10.31
N LEU A 80 0.62 -4.10 -11.40
CA LEU A 80 0.81 -4.72 -12.71
C LEU A 80 2.25 -4.55 -13.22
N ALA A 81 2.83 -3.36 -13.08
CA ALA A 81 4.22 -3.10 -13.45
C ALA A 81 5.23 -3.88 -12.59
N ALA A 82 4.84 -4.25 -11.36
CA ALA A 82 5.62 -5.11 -10.48
C ALA A 82 5.45 -6.61 -10.81
N GLY A 83 4.62 -6.98 -11.78
CA GLY A 83 4.36 -8.38 -12.14
C GLY A 83 3.49 -9.12 -11.14
N ALA A 84 2.54 -8.42 -10.50
CA ALA A 84 1.58 -9.06 -9.60
C ALA A 84 0.67 -10.04 -10.36
N ASP A 85 0.55 -11.28 -9.86
CA ASP A 85 -0.47 -12.23 -10.30
C ASP A 85 -1.77 -12.03 -9.51
N VAL A 86 -1.64 -11.67 -8.24
CA VAL A 86 -2.74 -11.35 -7.33
C VAL A 86 -2.49 -10.00 -6.69
N VAL A 87 -3.50 -9.12 -6.75
CA VAL A 87 -3.50 -7.82 -6.09
C VAL A 87 -4.52 -7.82 -4.97
N ILE A 88 -4.07 -7.49 -3.76
CA ILE A 88 -4.93 -7.34 -2.58
C ILE A 88 -4.91 -5.86 -2.20
N MET A 89 -6.08 -5.21 -2.16
CA MET A 89 -6.17 -3.82 -1.72
C MET A 89 -6.53 -3.77 -0.24
N ILE A 90 -5.71 -3.09 0.55
CA ILE A 90 -5.93 -2.87 1.98
C ILE A 90 -5.80 -1.39 2.28
N HIS A 91 -6.75 -0.85 3.03
CA HIS A 91 -6.69 0.55 3.44
C HIS A 91 -5.77 0.70 4.66
N PRO A 92 -4.83 1.66 4.64
CA PRO A 92 -3.93 1.92 5.77
C PRO A 92 -4.60 2.73 6.90
N ASP A 93 -5.91 2.94 6.85
CA ASP A 93 -6.71 3.68 7.84
C ASP A 93 -7.31 2.78 8.94
N TYR A 94 -7.01 1.47 8.89
CA TYR A 94 -7.48 0.45 9.83
C TYR A 94 -9.01 0.32 9.91
N GLN A 95 -9.73 0.62 8.82
CA GLN A 95 -11.17 0.35 8.73
C GLN A 95 -11.52 -1.14 8.68
N TYR A 96 -10.56 -1.99 8.31
CA TYR A 96 -10.69 -3.44 8.22
C TYR A 96 -9.50 -4.08 8.92
N THR A 97 -9.74 -5.21 9.61
CA THR A 97 -8.66 -6.09 10.06
C THR A 97 -7.98 -6.67 8.82
N PRO A 98 -6.71 -6.31 8.56
CA PRO A 98 -5.89 -6.87 7.48
C PRO A 98 -5.75 -8.39 7.57
#